data_AF-A0AAN8X962-F1
#
_entry.id   AF-A0AAN8X962-F1
#
_cell.length_a   1.000
_cell.length_b   1.000
_cell.length_c   1.000
_cell.angle_alpha   90.00
_cell.angle_beta   90.00
_cell.angle_gamma   90.00
#
_symmetry.space_group_name_H-M   'P 1'
#
loop_
_entity.id
_entity.type
_entity.pdbx_description
1 polymer ?
#
loop_
_entity_poly.entity_id
_entity_poly.type
_entity_poly.pdbx_seq_one_letter_code
_entity_poly.pdbx_strand_id
1 'polypeptide(L)'
;MSWQTYVDQQLMGSGLVAKAVIAGHDGTCWAKSNNIEPTRDELSKLSQSFQDQNNLAMTGVHMGGEKFFYLSGTDKVIRCKKGKSGMHCMKTLQAILIAVFEEPIQHPQVASVVEALGDYLISMTY
;
A
#
# COMPACT_ATOMS: atom_id res chain seq x y z
N MET A 1 9.53 18.17 -4.53
CA MET A 1 8.22 17.63 -4.14
C MET A 1 8.48 16.52 -3.14
N SER A 2 7.90 16.59 -1.95
CA SER A 2 8.12 15.58 -0.89
C SER A 2 7.16 14.40 -1.05
N TRP A 3 7.60 13.19 -0.69
CA TRP A 3 6.74 11.99 -0.61
C TRP A 3 5.46 12.21 0.19
N GLN A 4 5.53 13.04 1.22
CA GLN A 4 4.38 13.44 2.03
C GLN A 4 3.28 14.13 1.21
N THR A 5 3.64 14.94 0.21
CA THR A 5 2.67 15.62 -0.65
C THR A 5 1.91 14.63 -1.51
N TYR A 6 2.55 13.56 -2.00
CA TYR A 6 1.87 12.49 -2.72
C TYR A 6 0.87 11.75 -1.82
N VAL A 7 1.27 11.46 -0.58
CA VAL A 7 0.37 10.84 0.40
C VAL A 7 -0.83 11.75 0.69
N ASP A 8 -0.59 13.01 1.03
CA ASP A 8 -1.64 13.90 1.51
C ASP A 8 -2.55 14.40 0.37
N GLN A 9 -1.99 14.73 -0.80
CA GLN A 9 -2.77 15.30 -1.90
C GLN A 9 -3.29 14.26 -2.89
N GLN A 10 -2.50 13.25 -3.27
CA GLN A 10 -2.92 12.28 -4.28
C GLN A 10 -3.72 11.13 -3.65
N LEU A 11 -3.20 10.54 -2.57
CA LEU A 11 -3.86 9.40 -1.93
C LEU A 11 -4.98 9.86 -0.99
N MET A 12 -4.66 10.60 0.06
CA MET A 12 -5.65 11.07 1.04
C MET A 12 -6.60 12.12 0.45
N GLY A 13 -6.09 13.01 -0.41
CA GLY A 13 -6.89 14.04 -1.08
C GLY A 13 -7.95 13.49 -2.05
N SER A 14 -7.84 12.23 -2.47
CA SER A 14 -8.88 11.56 -3.27
C SER A 14 -10.18 11.32 -2.50
N GLY A 15 -10.14 11.32 -1.15
CA GLY A 15 -11.28 10.94 -0.30
C GLY A 15 -11.64 9.45 -0.35
N LEU A 16 -10.89 8.65 -1.12
CA LEU A 16 -11.11 7.20 -1.28
C LEU A 16 -10.18 6.37 -0.38
N VAL A 17 -9.16 6.98 0.21
CA VAL A 17 -8.15 6.30 1.02
C VAL A 17 -8.23 6.82 2.45
N ALA A 18 -8.38 5.92 3.42
CA ALA A 18 -8.42 6.25 4.84
C ALA A 18 -7.03 6.34 5.46
N LYS A 19 -6.10 5.47 5.02
CA LYS A 19 -4.70 5.46 5.46
C LYS A 19 -3.78 5.21 4.28
N ALA A 20 -2.65 5.92 4.20
CA ALA A 20 -1.72 5.79 3.09
C ALA A 20 -0.27 5.82 3.58
N VAL A 21 0.58 5.01 2.96
CA VAL A 21 2.01 4.90 3.29
C VAL A 21 2.80 4.72 2.00
N ILE A 22 3.95 5.37 1.94
CA ILE A 22 4.98 5.15 0.92
C ILE A 22 6.24 4.70 1.65
N ALA A 23 6.77 3.55 1.28
CA ALA A 23 8.00 3.00 1.83
C ALA A 23 8.94 2.51 0.73
N GLY A 24 10.24 2.54 0.97
CA GLY A 24 11.22 1.89 0.09
C GLY A 24 11.21 0.37 0.25
N HIS A 25 11.78 -0.33 -0.72
CA HIS A 25 11.92 -1.81 -0.67
C HIS A 25 12.71 -2.31 0.54
N ASP A 26 13.58 -1.48 1.11
CA ASP A 26 14.35 -1.73 2.34
C ASP A 26 13.51 -1.64 3.63
N GLY A 27 12.21 -1.38 3.53
CA GLY A 27 11.30 -1.20 4.66
C GLY A 27 11.39 0.19 5.32
N THR A 28 12.13 1.12 4.71
CA THR A 28 12.22 2.51 5.19
C THR A 28 10.95 3.26 4.81
N CYS A 29 10.20 3.74 5.81
CA CYS A 29 9.03 4.60 5.58
C CYS A 29 9.48 5.97 5.05
N TRP A 30 9.03 6.35 3.85
CA TRP A 30 9.32 7.64 3.22
C TRP A 30 8.24 8.68 3.51
N ALA A 31 6.99 8.25 3.54
CA ALA A 31 5.85 9.08 3.92
C ALA A 31 4.72 8.22 4.47
N LYS A 32 3.92 8.78 5.37
CA LYS A 32 2.75 8.10 5.94
C LYS A 32 1.66 9.11 6.25
N SER A 33 0.42 8.65 6.26
CA SER A 33 -0.69 9.44 6.79
C SER A 33 -0.67 9.39 8.32
N ASN A 34 -1.28 10.39 8.97
CA ASN A 34 -1.28 10.48 10.44
C ASN A 34 -2.04 9.35 11.14
N ASN A 35 -2.86 8.59 10.40
CA ASN A 35 -3.73 7.55 10.94
C ASN A 35 -3.13 6.14 10.86
N ILE A 36 -1.84 6.01 10.54
CA ILE A 36 -1.16 4.72 10.46
C ILE A 36 0.30 4.82 10.91
N GLU A 37 0.74 3.83 11.69
CA GLU A 37 2.13 3.71 12.13
C GLU A 37 2.69 2.33 11.75
N PRO A 38 3.13 2.17 10.49
CA PRO A 38 3.74 0.92 10.06
C PRO A 38 5.11 0.77 10.72
N THR A 39 5.40 -0.44 11.18
CA THR A 39 6.74 -0.79 11.68
C THR A 39 7.67 -1.18 10.53
N ARG A 40 8.98 -1.05 10.74
CA ARG A 40 9.97 -1.43 9.72
C ARG A 40 9.86 -2.91 9.33
N ASP A 41 9.60 -3.77 10.31
CA ASP A 41 9.37 -5.20 10.09
C ASP A 41 8.15 -5.47 9.21
N GLU A 42 7.05 -4.75 9.41
CA GLU A 42 5.85 -4.87 8.57
C GLU A 42 6.13 -4.46 7.11
N LEU A 43 6.84 -3.34 6.91
CA LEU A 43 7.20 -2.86 5.58
C LEU A 43 8.18 -3.80 4.87
N SER A 44 9.18 -4.31 5.59
CA SER A 44 10.15 -5.28 5.06
C SER A 44 9.47 -6.60 4.69
N LYS A 45 8.58 -7.12 5.55
CA LYS A 45 7.75 -8.29 5.23
C LYS A 45 6.88 -8.04 4.01
N LEU A 46 6.25 -6.87 3.89
CA LEU A 46 5.44 -6.54 2.72
C LEU A 46 6.29 -6.55 1.44
N SER A 47 7.47 -5.94 1.47
CA SER A 47 8.42 -5.94 0.35
C SER A 47 8.79 -7.36 -0.11
N GLN A 48 9.11 -8.24 0.84
CA GLN A 48 9.38 -9.66 0.56
C GLN A 48 8.13 -10.39 0.03
N SER A 49 6.95 -10.00 0.51
CA SER A 49 5.68 -10.63 0.09
C SER A 49 5.33 -10.41 -1.37
N PHE A 50 5.87 -9.36 -2.02
CA PHE A 50 5.77 -9.21 -3.46
C PHE A 50 6.56 -10.28 -4.23
N GLN A 51 7.65 -10.80 -3.65
CA GLN A 51 8.42 -11.91 -4.21
C GLN A 51 7.80 -13.28 -3.85
N ASP A 52 7.30 -13.43 -2.62
CA ASP A 52 6.76 -14.68 -2.06
C ASP A 52 5.25 -14.65 -1.79
N GLN A 53 4.46 -14.49 -2.87
CA GLN A 53 2.99 -14.38 -2.78
C GLN A 53 2.30 -15.61 -2.19
N ASN A 54 2.87 -16.80 -2.38
CA ASN A 54 2.34 -18.06 -1.82
C ASN A 54 2.33 -18.04 -0.29
N ASN A 55 3.36 -17.46 0.33
CA ASN A 55 3.43 -17.37 1.79
C ASN A 55 2.42 -16.34 2.33
N LEU A 56 2.16 -15.29 1.55
CA LEU A 56 1.23 -14.23 1.89
C LEU A 56 -0.22 -14.71 2.03
N ALA A 57 -0.63 -15.68 1.21
CA ALA A 57 -1.96 -16.30 1.30
C ALA A 57 -2.20 -16.97 2.67
N MET A 58 -1.17 -17.50 3.31
CA MET A 58 -1.27 -18.16 4.63
C MET A 58 -1.03 -17.18 5.79
N THR A 59 -0.02 -16.32 5.67
CA THR A 59 0.40 -15.44 6.77
C THR A 59 -0.41 -14.14 6.84
N GLY A 60 -0.90 -13.64 5.71
CA GLY A 60 -1.53 -12.32 5.58
C GLY A 60 -0.52 -11.17 5.72
N VAL A 61 -1.00 -9.94 5.55
CA VAL A 61 -0.18 -8.73 5.69
C VAL A 61 -0.50 -8.06 7.02
N HIS A 62 0.53 -7.61 7.74
CA HIS A 62 0.34 -6.79 8.95
C HIS A 62 0.73 -5.36 8.62
N MET A 63 -0.13 -4.41 8.97
CA MET A 63 0.13 -2.98 8.82
C MET A 63 -0.43 -2.21 10.01
N GLY A 64 0.45 -1.51 10.73
CA GLY A 64 0.06 -0.70 11.88
C GLY A 64 -0.58 -1.53 13.00
N GLY A 65 -0.11 -2.76 13.21
CA GLY A 65 -0.66 -3.70 14.20
C GLY A 65 -1.96 -4.38 13.76
N GLU A 66 -2.47 -4.09 12.56
CA GLU A 66 -3.67 -4.72 12.02
C GLU A 66 -3.32 -5.79 10.98
N LYS A 67 -3.89 -6.99 11.13
CA LYS A 67 -3.76 -8.08 10.14
C LYS A 67 -4.81 -7.96 9.04
N PHE A 68 -4.35 -7.93 7.79
CA PHE A 68 -5.14 -7.98 6.57
C PHE A 68 -4.96 -9.35 5.88
N PHE A 69 -6.06 -9.90 5.38
CA PHE A 69 -6.04 -11.15 4.63
C PHE A 69 -5.76 -10.87 3.16
N TYR A 70 -4.83 -11.62 2.59
CA TYR A 70 -4.57 -11.57 1.16
C TYR A 70 -5.79 -12.05 0.38
N LEU A 71 -6.20 -11.27 -0.63
CA LEU A 71 -7.29 -11.62 -1.55
C LEU A 71 -6.72 -12.06 -2.90
N SER A 72 -5.87 -11.21 -3.48
CA SER A 72 -5.29 -11.43 -4.80
C SER A 72 -4.04 -10.59 -4.95
N GLY A 73 -3.13 -10.99 -5.81
CA GLY A 73 -1.92 -10.25 -6.08
C GLY A 73 -1.29 -10.67 -7.39
N THR A 74 -0.49 -9.76 -7.92
CA THR A 74 0.38 -9.90 -9.08
C THR A 74 1.76 -9.39 -8.67
N ASP A 75 2.79 -9.63 -9.48
CA ASP A 75 4.18 -9.21 -9.18
C ASP A 75 4.31 -7.74 -8.73
N LYS A 76 3.40 -6.87 -9.20
CA LYS A 76 3.39 -5.44 -8.91
C LYS A 76 2.33 -5.00 -7.92
N VAL A 77 1.24 -5.74 -7.73
CA VAL A 77 0.08 -5.27 -6.96
C VAL A 77 -0.36 -6.35 -5.98
N ILE A 78 -0.64 -5.98 -4.73
CA ILE A 78 -1.20 -6.86 -3.72
C ILE A 78 -2.49 -6.27 -3.20
N ARG A 79 -3.54 -7.09 -3.16
CA ARG A 79 -4.88 -6.73 -2.68
C ARG A 79 -5.18 -7.55 -1.44
N CYS A 80 -5.53 -6.85 -0.38
CA CYS A 80 -5.90 -7.46 0.89
C CYS A 80 -7.23 -6.89 1.41
N LYS A 81 -7.85 -7.61 2.36
CA LYS A 81 -9.08 -7.21 3.04
C LYS A 81 -9.06 -7.62 4.50
N LYS A 82 -9.69 -6.80 5.33
CA LYS A 82 -9.88 -7.00 6.76
C LYS A 82 -11.32 -6.59 7.12
N GLY A 83 -12.26 -7.53 7.09
CA GLY A 83 -13.66 -7.25 7.41
C GLY A 83 -14.24 -6.16 6.51
N LYS A 84 -14.53 -4.98 7.09
CA LYS A 84 -15.05 -3.79 6.39
C LYS A 84 -13.96 -2.88 5.79
N SER A 85 -12.70 -3.12 6.12
CA SER A 85 -11.56 -2.37 5.59
C SER A 85 -10.87 -3.18 4.49
N GLY A 86 -10.34 -2.51 3.48
CA GLY A 86 -9.55 -3.08 2.40
C GLY A 86 -8.19 -2.42 2.32
N MET A 87 -7.21 -3.12 1.76
CA MET A 87 -5.87 -2.57 1.55
C MET A 87 -5.39 -2.92 0.16
N HIS A 88 -4.87 -1.93 -0.54
CA HIS A 88 -4.30 -2.02 -1.87
C HIS A 88 -2.85 -1.56 -1.82
N CYS A 89 -1.94 -2.43 -2.24
CA CYS A 89 -0.51 -2.14 -2.27
C CYS A 89 0.00 -2.26 -3.69
N MET A 90 0.83 -1.31 -4.12
CA MET A 90 1.52 -1.35 -5.41
C MET A 90 3.02 -1.15 -5.23
N LYS A 91 3.80 -1.95 -5.94
CA LYS A 91 5.25 -1.89 -6.00
C LYS A 91 5.70 -1.11 -7.23
N THR A 92 6.57 -0.12 -7.03
CA THR A 92 7.30 0.63 -8.06
C THR A 92 8.76 0.16 -8.15
N LEU A 93 9.62 0.85 -8.92
CA LEU A 93 11.02 0.42 -9.07
C LEU A 93 11.81 0.53 -7.77
N GLN A 94 11.53 1.54 -6.95
CA GLN A 94 12.25 1.86 -5.71
C GLN A 94 11.34 1.96 -4.48
N ALA A 95 10.03 2.12 -4.66
CA ALA A 95 9.06 2.31 -3.59
C ALA A 95 7.91 1.30 -3.61
N ILE A 96 7.16 1.30 -2.52
CA ILE A 96 5.95 0.53 -2.29
C ILE A 96 4.91 1.51 -1.76
N LEU A 97 3.82 1.63 -2.51
CA LEU A 97 2.63 2.38 -2.19
C LEU A 97 1.67 1.46 -1.44
N ILE A 98 1.15 1.91 -0.31
CA ILE A 98 0.18 1.17 0.50
C ILE A 98 -0.98 2.12 0.76
N ALA A 99 -2.19 1.69 0.39
CA ALA A 99 -3.42 2.44 0.62
C ALA A 99 -4.45 1.53 1.30
N VAL A 100 -4.92 1.96 2.46
CA VAL A 100 -5.99 1.31 3.22
C VAL A 100 -7.25 2.16 3.08
N PHE A 101 -8.36 1.52 2.80
CA PHE A 101 -9.67 2.12 2.66
C PHE A 101 -10.71 1.35 3.47
N GLU A 102 -11.87 1.95 3.69
CA GLU A 102 -12.94 1.37 4.49
C GLU A 102 -14.28 1.51 3.76
N GLU A 103 -15.26 0.65 4.09
CA GLU A 103 -16.63 0.79 3.57
C GLU A 103 -17.17 2.22 3.79
N PRO A 104 -17.86 2.82 2.80
CA PRO A 104 -18.45 2.21 1.60
C PRO A 104 -17.53 2.12 0.36
N ILE A 105 -16.25 2.46 0.50
CA ILE A 105 -15.33 2.57 -0.64
C ILE A 105 -14.97 1.19 -1.18
N GLN A 106 -14.96 1.06 -2.51
CA GLN A 106 -14.66 -0.20 -3.17
C GLN A 106 -13.21 -0.28 -3.63
N HIS A 107 -12.67 -1.50 -3.61
CA HIS A 107 -11.30 -1.79 -4.02
C HIS A 107 -10.90 -1.24 -5.40
N PRO A 108 -11.74 -1.30 -6.45
CA PRO A 108 -11.38 -0.78 -7.77
C PRO A 108 -11.14 0.73 -7.77
N GLN A 109 -11.88 1.50 -6.98
CA GLN A 109 -11.74 2.96 -6.92
C GLN A 109 -10.37 3.35 -6.34
N VAL A 110 -9.95 2.66 -5.29
CA VAL A 110 -8.64 2.88 -4.64
C VAL A 110 -7.52 2.36 -5.53
N ALA A 111 -7.72 1.20 -6.16
CA ALA A 111 -6.77 0.66 -7.12
C ALA A 111 -6.47 1.66 -8.24
N SER A 112 -7.48 2.30 -8.84
CA SER A 112 -7.25 3.29 -9.89
C SER A 112 -6.38 4.47 -9.45
N VAL A 113 -6.53 4.96 -8.23
CA VAL A 113 -5.72 6.10 -7.71
C VAL A 113 -4.29 5.65 -7.38
N VAL A 114 -4.14 4.51 -6.71
CA VAL A 114 -2.82 3.99 -6.31
C VAL A 114 -2.04 3.53 -7.53
N GLU A 115 -2.68 2.81 -8.45
CA GLU A 115 -2.08 2.33 -9.69
C GLU A 115 -1.65 3.50 -10.58
N ALA A 116 -2.48 4.54 -10.73
CA ALA A 116 -2.09 5.74 -11.48
C ALA A 116 -0.88 6.47 -10.87
N LEU A 117 -0.81 6.58 -9.54
CA LEU A 117 0.34 7.18 -8.86
C LEU A 117 1.59 6.31 -9.00
N GLY A 118 1.45 4.99 -8.89
CA GLY A 118 2.59 4.08 -9.06
C GLY A 118 3.13 4.05 -10.47
N ASP A 119 2.27 4.05 -11.48
CA ASP A 119 2.69 4.14 -12.89
C ASP A 119 3.41 5.47 -13.17
N TYR A 120 2.94 6.57 -12.56
CA TYR A 120 3.63 7.86 -12.63
C TYR A 120 5.03 7.80 -12.01
N LEU A 121 5.18 7.18 -10.82
CA LEU A 121 6.48 7.02 -10.18
C LEU A 121 7.43 6.13 -11.01
N ILE A 122 6.92 5.03 -11.57
CA ILE A 122 7.67 4.16 -12.47
C ILE A 122 8.11 4.93 -13.72
N SER A 123 7.24 5.75 -14.29
CA SER A 123 7.58 6.61 -15.43
C SER A 123 8.65 7.65 -15.08
N MET A 124 8.73 8.06 -13.82
CA MET A 124 9.80 8.92 -13.30
C MET A 124 11.06 8.13 -12.89
N THR A 125 11.14 6.83 -13.20
CA THR A 125 12.24 5.92 -12.82
C THR A 125 12.42 5.70 -11.31
N TYR A 126 11.33 5.84 -10.55
CA TYR A 126 11.21 5.54 -9.11
C TYR A 126 10.37 4.29 -8.82
#